data_AF-A0A8E2BC50-F1
#
_entry.id   AF-A0A8E2BC50-F1
#
_cell.length_a   1.000
_cell.length_b   1.000
_cell.length_c   1.000
_cell.angle_alpha   90.00
_cell.angle_beta   90.00
_cell.angle_gamma   90.00
#
_symmetry.space_group_name_H-M   'P 1'
#
loop_
_entity.id
_entity.type
_entity.pdbx_description
1 polymer ?
#
loop_
_entity_poly.entity_id
_entity_poly.type
_entity_poly.pdbx_seq_one_letter_code
_entity_poly.pdbx_strand_id
1 'polypeptide(L)'
;MTDSKPFAIGLKALGEVAKFAVVALLGAWGIVLAFAALIYATTWNPPYDDSNPKYRFLTQQIEEIAERWSNGDYGRNIIDLTLLNDGNWTTACVYGGYNNPLSEMIARGATVSSANRARLSELGDMDFRLSQVEESEAMIAFVDKSNEAHFIHLGYGFGPNGQHLKQCTSRTNPSLELS
;
A
#
# COMPACT_ATOMS: atom_id res chain seq x y z
N MET A 1 -66.57 41.65 7.99
CA MET A 1 -65.97 40.37 8.43
C MET A 1 -65.37 39.70 7.22
N THR A 2 -64.11 40.00 6.91
CA THR A 2 -63.37 39.40 5.79
C THR A 2 -62.48 38.31 6.35
N ASP A 3 -62.77 37.07 5.94
CA ASP A 3 -62.19 35.83 6.45
C ASP A 3 -60.74 35.66 5.94
N SER A 4 -59.76 35.97 6.78
CA SER A 4 -58.31 35.98 6.47
C SER A 4 -57.68 34.58 6.52
N LYS A 5 -58.33 33.58 5.93
CA LYS A 5 -57.87 32.17 5.95
C LYS A 5 -56.95 31.68 4.81
N PRO A 6 -56.77 32.35 3.65
CA PRO A 6 -55.97 31.75 2.58
C PRO A 6 -54.44 31.82 2.80
N PHE A 7 -53.95 32.70 3.67
CA PHE A 7 -52.50 32.92 3.83
C PHE A 7 -51.79 31.84 4.67
N ALA A 8 -52.48 31.21 5.61
CA ALA A 8 -51.87 30.24 6.53
C ALA A 8 -51.58 28.87 5.88
N ILE A 9 -52.30 28.52 4.79
CA ILE A 9 -52.14 27.24 4.09
C ILE A 9 -50.89 27.25 3.20
N GLY A 10 -50.54 28.41 2.62
CA GLY A 10 -49.35 28.57 1.78
C GLY A 10 -48.03 28.38 2.54
N LEU A 11 -47.92 28.87 3.78
CA LEU A 11 -46.69 28.74 4.57
C LEU A 11 -46.40 27.29 5.01
N LYS A 12 -47.42 26.48 5.31
CA LYS A 12 -47.22 25.06 5.66
C LYS A 12 -46.72 24.24 4.47
N ALA A 13 -47.27 24.49 3.28
CA ALA A 13 -46.85 23.82 2.05
C ALA A 13 -45.38 24.15 1.69
N LEU A 14 -44.97 25.42 1.85
CA LEU A 14 -43.58 25.84 1.66
C LEU A 14 -42.61 25.17 2.65
N GLY A 15 -43.03 24.97 3.90
CA GLY A 15 -42.23 24.30 4.92
C GLY A 15 -41.96 22.82 4.62
N GLU A 16 -42.94 22.08 4.11
CA GLU A 16 -42.77 20.67 3.73
C GLU A 16 -41.88 20.53 2.48
N VAL A 17 -42.09 21.36 1.45
CA VAL A 17 -41.24 21.36 0.25
C VAL A 17 -39.78 21.69 0.59
N ALA A 18 -39.54 22.63 1.52
CA ALA A 18 -38.19 22.95 1.97
C ALA A 18 -37.50 21.76 2.67
N LYS A 19 -38.23 20.97 3.48
CA LYS A 19 -37.67 19.76 4.11
C LYS A 19 -37.27 18.72 3.08
N PHE A 20 -38.11 18.45 2.07
CA PHE A 20 -37.78 17.52 0.99
C PHE A 20 -36.56 17.98 0.18
N ALA A 21 -36.46 19.28 -0.11
CA ALA A 21 -35.30 19.84 -0.79
C ALA A 21 -34.01 19.68 0.02
N VAL A 22 -34.04 19.92 1.33
CA VAL A 22 -32.88 19.73 2.22
C VAL A 22 -32.46 18.26 2.30
N VAL A 23 -33.41 17.34 2.44
CA VAL A 23 -33.12 15.89 2.48
C VAL A 23 -32.51 15.41 1.16
N ALA A 24 -33.04 15.86 0.02
CA ALA A 24 -32.49 15.53 -1.29
C ALA A 24 -31.06 16.08 -1.47
N LEU A 25 -30.80 17.32 -1.02
CA LEU A 25 -29.47 17.92 -1.05
C LEU A 25 -28.47 17.14 -0.18
N LEU A 26 -28.84 16.79 1.04
CA LEU A 26 -27.98 15.99 1.93
C LEU A 26 -27.71 14.59 1.35
N GLY A 27 -28.71 13.95 0.74
CA GLY A 27 -28.54 12.67 0.05
C GLY A 27 -27.57 12.78 -1.13
N ALA A 28 -27.68 13.83 -1.95
CA ALA A 28 -26.76 14.08 -3.06
C ALA A 28 -25.32 14.32 -2.59
N TRP A 29 -25.11 15.12 -1.54
CA TRP A 29 -23.80 15.32 -0.94
C TRP A 29 -23.21 14.04 -0.36
N GLY A 30 -24.03 13.19 0.27
CA GLY A 30 -23.60 11.88 0.76
C GLY A 30 -23.04 10.99 -0.36
N ILE A 31 -23.69 10.98 -1.53
CA ILE A 31 -23.22 10.22 -2.70
C ILE A 31 -21.89 10.78 -3.23
N VAL A 32 -21.78 12.11 -3.34
CA VAL A 32 -20.54 12.77 -3.79
C VAL A 32 -19.37 12.45 -2.86
N LEU A 33 -19.59 12.51 -1.54
CA LEU A 33 -18.55 12.18 -0.55
C LEU A 33 -18.17 10.70 -0.60
N ALA A 34 -19.14 9.79 -0.74
CA ALA A 34 -18.85 8.36 -0.88
C ALA A 34 -18.04 8.06 -2.15
N PHE A 35 -18.36 8.72 -3.27
CA PHE A 35 -17.63 8.57 -4.53
C PHE A 35 -16.23 9.19 -4.45
N ALA A 36 -16.08 10.35 -3.82
CA ALA A 36 -14.79 10.97 -3.56
C ALA A 36 -13.90 10.09 -2.66
N ALA A 37 -14.46 9.50 -1.60
CA ALA A 37 -13.76 8.57 -0.73
C ALA A 37 -13.35 7.29 -1.46
N LEU A 38 -14.22 6.76 -2.33
CA LEU A 38 -13.91 5.60 -3.17
C LEU A 38 -12.76 5.92 -4.15
N ILE A 39 -12.88 7.02 -4.90
CA ILE A 39 -11.81 7.47 -5.80
C ILE A 39 -10.51 7.61 -5.01
N TYR A 40 -10.54 8.34 -3.89
CA TYR A 40 -9.36 8.55 -3.05
C TYR A 40 -8.73 7.23 -2.61
N ALA A 41 -9.52 6.29 -2.10
CA ALA A 41 -9.05 4.97 -1.68
C ALA A 41 -8.48 4.13 -2.85
N THR A 42 -9.00 4.29 -4.07
CA THR A 42 -8.55 3.52 -5.25
C THR A 42 -7.44 4.17 -6.06
N THR A 43 -7.23 5.48 -5.93
CA THR A 43 -6.21 6.22 -6.71
C THR A 43 -5.00 6.65 -5.88
N TRP A 44 -5.13 6.78 -4.54
CA TRP A 44 -4.04 7.29 -3.70
C TRP A 44 -3.36 6.23 -2.83
N ASN A 45 -3.88 5.00 -2.75
CA ASN A 45 -3.20 3.90 -2.09
C ASN A 45 -2.54 2.99 -3.14
N PRO A 46 -1.21 2.84 -3.15
CA PRO A 46 -0.55 1.84 -3.98
C PRO A 46 -1.15 0.46 -3.70
N PRO A 47 -1.34 -0.39 -4.72
CA PRO A 47 -1.70 -1.78 -4.49
C PRO A 47 -0.56 -2.52 -3.76
N TYR A 48 -0.64 -2.57 -2.43
CA TYR A 48 0.25 -3.36 -1.59
C TYR A 48 -0.06 -4.87 -1.69
N ASP A 49 0.98 -5.67 -1.57
CA ASP A 49 0.91 -7.14 -1.54
C ASP A 49 0.59 -7.70 -0.14
N ASP A 50 0.30 -6.82 0.83
CA ASP A 50 -0.01 -7.14 2.23
C ASP A 50 -1.28 -7.99 2.39
N SER A 51 -2.26 -7.78 1.52
CA SER A 51 -3.52 -8.53 1.45
C SER A 51 -3.37 -9.91 0.82
N ASN A 52 -2.22 -10.21 0.18
CA ASN A 52 -1.98 -11.49 -0.44
C ASN A 52 -1.70 -12.57 0.63
N PRO A 53 -2.55 -13.61 0.77
CA PRO A 53 -2.35 -14.64 1.78
C PRO A 53 -1.03 -15.40 1.63
N LYS A 54 -0.42 -15.41 0.43
CA LYS A 54 0.90 -16.02 0.18
C LYS A 54 2.03 -15.31 0.94
N TYR A 55 1.89 -14.01 1.20
CA TYR A 55 2.95 -13.18 1.78
C TYR A 55 2.66 -12.70 3.20
N ARG A 56 1.51 -13.07 3.77
CA ARG A 56 1.11 -12.68 5.14
C ARG A 56 2.20 -12.94 6.20
N PHE A 57 2.93 -14.05 6.09
CA PHE A 57 4.01 -14.38 7.02
C PHE A 57 5.20 -13.41 6.94
N LEU A 58 5.46 -12.81 5.76
CA LEU A 58 6.51 -11.79 5.58
C LEU A 58 6.03 -10.45 6.13
N THR A 59 4.77 -10.10 5.84
CA THR A 59 4.15 -8.87 6.36
C THR A 59 4.21 -8.85 7.88
N GLN A 60 3.81 -9.94 8.55
CA GLN A 60 3.85 -10.05 10.01
C GLN A 60 5.27 -9.87 10.58
N GLN A 61 6.28 -10.52 9.99
CA GLN A 61 7.66 -10.38 10.43
C GLN A 61 8.18 -8.94 10.28
N ILE A 62 7.85 -8.26 9.19
CA ILE A 62 8.28 -6.87 8.95
C ILE A 62 7.54 -5.91 9.88
N GLU A 63 6.24 -6.09 10.10
CA GLU A 63 5.44 -5.30 11.04
C GLU A 63 6.00 -5.42 12.47
N GLU A 64 6.30 -6.64 12.94
CA GLU A 64 6.90 -6.87 14.26
C GLU A 64 8.28 -6.19 14.39
N ILE A 65 9.10 -6.23 13.35
CA ILE A 65 10.42 -5.57 13.35
C ILE A 65 10.24 -4.05 13.36
N ALA A 66 9.35 -3.52 12.52
CA ALA A 66 9.06 -2.09 12.45
C ALA A 66 8.52 -1.55 13.79
N GLU A 67 7.63 -2.29 14.43
CA GLU A 67 7.11 -1.97 15.76
C GLU A 67 8.24 -1.93 16.80
N ARG A 68 9.10 -2.95 16.84
CA ARG A 68 10.28 -2.95 17.72
C ARG A 68 11.19 -1.74 17.49
N TRP A 69 11.51 -1.43 16.23
CA TRP A 69 12.35 -0.28 15.89
C TRP A 69 11.71 1.05 16.29
N SER A 70 10.40 1.21 16.09
CA SER A 70 9.66 2.40 16.54
C SER A 70 9.69 2.58 18.06
N ASN A 71 9.79 1.49 18.81
CA ASN A 71 9.94 1.47 20.27
C ASN A 71 11.41 1.57 20.72
N GLY A 72 12.37 1.69 19.79
CA GLY A 72 13.80 1.77 20.09
C GLY A 72 14.48 0.43 20.41
N ASP A 73 13.81 -0.70 20.16
CA ASP A 73 14.39 -2.03 20.27
C ASP A 73 15.03 -2.45 18.93
N TYR A 74 16.34 -2.24 18.84
CA TYR A 74 17.17 -2.62 17.69
C TYR A 74 17.91 -3.93 17.93
N GLY A 75 17.32 -4.86 18.68
CA GLY A 75 17.88 -6.19 18.91
C GLY A 75 18.04 -7.00 17.62
N ARG A 76 18.23 -8.32 17.78
CA ARG A 76 18.42 -9.21 16.63
C ARG A 76 17.12 -9.38 15.84
N ASN A 77 17.03 -8.72 14.68
CA ASN A 77 15.84 -8.73 13.83
C ASN A 77 16.06 -9.67 12.65
N ILE A 78 15.44 -10.86 12.68
CA ILE A 78 15.61 -11.87 11.63
C ILE A 78 14.34 -11.97 10.82
N ILE A 79 14.48 -11.92 9.50
CA ILE A 79 13.43 -12.29 8.55
C ILE A 79 13.75 -13.68 8.01
N ASP A 80 12.82 -14.63 8.19
CA ASP A 80 12.87 -15.95 7.58
C ASP A 80 12.23 -15.94 6.19
N LEU A 81 13.07 -16.12 5.16
CA LEU A 81 12.66 -16.20 3.76
C LEU A 81 12.54 -17.64 3.27
N THR A 82 12.55 -18.64 4.15
CA THR A 82 12.58 -20.06 3.77
C THR A 82 11.40 -20.47 2.89
N LEU A 83 10.21 -19.91 3.17
CA LEU A 83 8.98 -20.20 2.45
C LEU A 83 8.68 -19.19 1.32
N LEU A 84 9.56 -18.22 1.10
CA LEU A 84 9.42 -17.26 0.01
C LEU A 84 9.25 -18.02 -1.31
N ASN A 85 8.21 -17.68 -2.07
CA ASN A 85 7.87 -18.34 -3.34
C ASN A 85 7.92 -19.87 -3.30
N ASP A 86 7.39 -20.49 -2.24
CA ASP A 86 7.38 -21.96 -2.07
C ASP A 86 8.80 -22.57 -2.11
N GLY A 87 9.81 -21.77 -1.73
CA GLY A 87 11.22 -22.12 -1.78
C GLY A 87 11.86 -22.01 -3.16
N ASN A 88 11.13 -21.57 -4.19
CA ASN A 88 11.59 -21.41 -5.57
C ASN A 88 12.24 -20.02 -5.80
N TRP A 89 13.37 -19.79 -5.14
CA TRP A 89 14.17 -18.58 -5.28
C TRP A 89 15.66 -18.87 -5.07
N THR A 90 16.51 -17.94 -5.51
CA THR A 90 17.97 -18.04 -5.44
C THR A 90 18.57 -16.93 -4.58
N THR A 91 18.14 -15.70 -4.81
CA THR A 91 18.55 -14.49 -4.08
C THR A 91 17.31 -13.71 -3.68
N ALA A 92 17.32 -13.15 -2.48
CA ALA A 92 16.27 -12.25 -2.01
C ALA A 92 16.89 -11.06 -1.29
N CYS A 93 16.29 -9.90 -1.42
CA CYS A 93 16.73 -8.66 -0.81
C CYS A 93 15.52 -7.97 -0.17
N VAL A 94 15.72 -7.49 1.06
CA VAL A 94 14.77 -6.65 1.78
C VAL A 94 15.25 -5.21 1.68
N TYR A 95 14.33 -4.34 1.27
CA TYR A 95 14.56 -2.91 1.07
C TYR A 95 13.63 -2.11 1.96
N GLY A 96 14.18 -1.12 2.67
CA GLY A 96 13.42 -0.06 3.32
C GLY A 96 13.37 1.21 2.44
N GLY A 97 12.84 2.29 3.01
CA GLY A 97 12.55 3.52 2.28
C GLY A 97 13.73 4.12 1.52
N TYR A 98 13.43 4.88 0.46
CA TYR A 98 14.38 5.56 -0.43
C TYR A 98 15.35 4.64 -1.18
N ASN A 99 14.94 3.41 -1.48
CA ASN A 99 15.68 2.46 -2.34
C ASN A 99 15.03 2.31 -3.71
N ASN A 100 15.75 1.73 -4.69
CA ASN A 100 15.22 1.36 -6.01
C ASN A 100 15.49 -0.13 -6.33
N PRO A 101 14.66 -1.05 -5.81
CA PRO A 101 14.80 -2.50 -5.97
C PRO A 101 14.83 -2.97 -7.43
N LEU A 102 14.08 -2.33 -8.35
CA LEU A 102 14.08 -2.71 -9.76
C LEU A 102 15.46 -2.51 -10.38
N SER A 103 16.02 -1.30 -10.21
CA SER A 103 17.35 -0.97 -10.75
C SER A 103 18.41 -1.90 -10.17
N GLU A 104 18.29 -2.24 -8.89
CA GLU A 104 19.20 -3.14 -8.20
C GLU A 104 19.12 -4.59 -8.69
N MET A 105 17.91 -5.11 -8.93
CA MET A 105 17.73 -6.45 -9.50
C MET A 105 18.26 -6.53 -10.93
N ILE A 106 18.03 -5.50 -11.75
CA ILE A 106 18.58 -5.41 -13.12
C ILE A 106 20.11 -5.36 -13.08
N ALA A 107 20.70 -4.55 -12.19
CA ALA A 107 22.15 -4.46 -12.03
C ALA A 107 22.79 -5.79 -11.57
N ARG A 108 22.02 -6.64 -10.89
CA ARG A 108 22.42 -8.01 -10.50
C ARG A 108 22.23 -9.04 -11.62
N GLY A 109 21.75 -8.63 -12.80
CA GLY A 109 21.54 -9.50 -13.95
C GLY A 109 20.21 -10.26 -13.95
N ALA A 110 19.26 -9.89 -13.09
CA ALA A 110 17.94 -10.49 -13.08
C ALA A 110 17.07 -9.95 -14.23
N THR A 111 16.23 -10.82 -14.78
CA THR A 111 15.27 -10.47 -15.82
C THR A 111 14.00 -9.94 -15.18
N VAL A 112 13.40 -8.88 -15.74
CA VAL A 112 12.13 -8.33 -15.25
C VAL A 112 11.11 -8.41 -16.37
N SER A 113 10.07 -9.23 -16.18
CA SER A 113 9.00 -9.40 -17.14
C SER A 113 8.24 -8.09 -17.40
N SER A 114 7.62 -7.99 -18.57
CA SER A 114 6.78 -6.83 -18.93
C SER A 114 5.62 -6.66 -17.97
N ALA A 115 5.02 -7.76 -17.48
CA ALA A 115 3.97 -7.74 -16.48
C ALA A 115 4.44 -7.12 -15.16
N ASN A 116 5.62 -7.51 -14.65
CA ASN A 116 6.18 -6.89 -13.44
C ASN A 116 6.51 -5.42 -13.66
N ARG A 117 7.04 -5.02 -14.83
CA ARG A 117 7.27 -3.60 -15.14
C ARG A 117 5.97 -2.80 -15.15
N ALA A 118 4.92 -3.33 -15.79
CA ALA A 118 3.60 -2.69 -15.84
C ALA A 118 2.99 -2.54 -14.44
N ARG A 119 3.00 -3.62 -13.65
CA ARG A 119 2.54 -3.59 -12.25
C ARG A 119 3.31 -2.56 -11.42
N LEU A 120 4.63 -2.52 -11.55
CA LEU A 120 5.46 -1.56 -10.83
C LEU A 120 5.27 -0.11 -11.30
N SER A 121 4.85 0.13 -12.54
CA SER A 121 4.45 1.48 -12.99
C SER A 121 3.08 1.88 -12.48
N GLU A 122 2.16 0.93 -12.33
CA GLU A 122 0.82 1.16 -11.76
C GLU A 122 0.88 1.50 -10.26
N LEU A 123 1.96 1.14 -9.56
CA LEU A 123 2.24 1.62 -8.20
C LEU A 123 2.57 3.13 -8.15
N GLY A 124 2.74 3.80 -9.29
CA GLY A 124 3.31 5.15 -9.40
C GLY A 124 2.42 6.15 -10.13
N ASP A 125 1.24 6.48 -9.59
CA ASP A 125 0.35 7.54 -10.11
C ASP A 125 0.88 9.00 -9.89
N MET A 126 2.18 9.17 -9.59
CA MET A 126 2.84 10.48 -9.47
C MET A 126 4.22 10.50 -10.14
N ASP A 127 4.29 10.47 -11.49
CA ASP A 127 5.41 10.78 -12.42
C ASP A 127 6.85 10.26 -12.13
N PHE A 128 7.08 9.59 -10.99
CA PHE A 128 8.33 9.06 -10.48
C PHE A 128 8.01 7.89 -9.55
N ARG A 129 7.76 6.67 -10.08
CA ARG A 129 8.24 5.43 -9.44
C ARG A 129 7.94 4.19 -10.29
N LEU A 130 9.00 3.41 -10.57
CA LEU A 130 8.93 2.06 -11.16
C LEU A 130 9.43 0.97 -10.18
N SER A 131 9.65 1.32 -8.91
CA SER A 131 9.86 0.39 -7.77
C SER A 131 10.36 1.09 -6.50
N GLN A 132 10.54 2.43 -6.48
CA GLN A 132 11.17 3.01 -5.28
C GLN A 132 10.28 2.81 -4.07
N VAL A 133 10.91 2.43 -2.96
CA VAL A 133 10.26 2.21 -1.66
C VAL A 133 10.13 3.56 -0.96
N GLU A 134 8.94 3.97 -0.53
CA GLU A 134 8.78 5.22 0.24
C GLU A 134 9.27 5.06 1.69
N GLU A 135 9.44 6.20 2.39
CA GLU A 135 10.00 6.26 3.75
C GLU A 135 9.39 5.24 4.72
N SER A 136 8.07 5.05 4.66
CA SER A 136 7.31 4.17 5.53
C SER A 136 6.98 2.81 4.91
N GLU A 137 7.57 2.47 3.77
CA GLU A 137 7.30 1.22 3.04
C GLU A 137 8.46 0.23 3.14
N ALA A 138 8.18 -1.01 2.78
CA ALA A 138 9.20 -2.02 2.54
C ALA A 138 8.93 -2.74 1.22
N MET A 139 9.99 -3.23 0.61
CA MET A 139 9.87 -4.11 -0.56
C MET A 139 10.82 -5.29 -0.41
N ILE A 140 10.32 -6.49 -0.71
CA ILE A 140 11.14 -7.68 -0.87
C ILE A 140 11.26 -7.94 -2.36
N ALA A 141 12.49 -7.89 -2.90
CA ALA A 141 12.75 -8.31 -4.27
C ALA A 141 13.53 -9.62 -4.27
N PHE A 142 13.11 -10.58 -5.08
CA PHE A 142 13.78 -11.87 -5.15
C PHE A 142 13.88 -12.38 -6.57
N VAL A 143 14.88 -13.23 -6.82
CA VAL A 143 15.14 -13.85 -8.11
C VAL A 143 14.77 -15.32 -8.02
N ASP A 144 13.93 -15.80 -8.94
CA ASP A 144 13.58 -17.21 -9.02
C ASP A 144 14.67 -18.06 -9.69
N LYS A 145 14.40 -19.35 -9.89
CA LYS A 145 15.34 -20.26 -10.58
C LYS A 145 15.45 -20.01 -12.09
N SER A 146 14.50 -19.31 -12.68
CA SER A 146 14.48 -18.90 -14.09
C SER A 146 15.22 -17.57 -14.31
N ASN A 147 15.85 -17.02 -13.27
CA ASN A 147 16.49 -15.71 -13.26
C ASN A 147 15.49 -14.56 -13.50
N GLU A 148 14.22 -14.73 -13.14
CA GLU A 148 13.21 -13.67 -13.14
C GLU A 148 13.11 -13.02 -11.76
N ALA A 149 13.10 -11.68 -11.75
CA ALA A 149 12.89 -10.88 -10.55
C ALA A 149 11.40 -10.68 -10.27
N HIS A 150 11.05 -10.88 -9.01
CA HIS A 150 9.74 -10.71 -8.42
C HIS A 150 9.83 -9.70 -7.29
N PHE A 151 8.73 -8.98 -7.05
CA PHE A 151 8.69 -7.88 -6.09
C PHE A 151 7.46 -8.05 -5.19
N ILE A 152 7.64 -7.90 -3.90
CA ILE A 152 6.56 -7.91 -2.90
C ILE A 152 6.59 -6.54 -2.23
N HIS A 153 5.58 -5.72 -2.47
CA HIS A 153 5.48 -4.36 -1.93
C HIS A 153 4.62 -4.36 -0.68
N LEU A 154 5.14 -3.84 0.42
CA LEU A 154 4.48 -3.86 1.73
C LEU A 154 4.29 -2.42 2.22
N GLY A 155 3.05 -2.07 2.57
CA GLY A 155 2.70 -0.72 3.04
C GLY A 155 3.20 -0.40 4.44
N TYR A 156 3.54 -1.42 5.23
CA TYR A 156 4.19 -1.29 6.51
C TYR A 156 5.68 -1.60 6.37
N GLY A 157 6.49 -0.55 6.37
CA GLY A 157 7.94 -0.62 6.35
C GLY A 157 8.56 -0.31 7.70
N PHE A 158 9.86 -0.06 7.66
CA PHE A 158 10.70 0.17 8.83
C PHE A 158 10.66 1.61 9.37
N GLY A 159 9.89 2.49 8.70
CA GLY A 159 9.81 3.92 9.01
C GLY A 159 11.17 4.64 8.93
N PRO A 160 11.34 5.75 9.66
CA PRO A 160 12.58 6.54 9.66
C PRO A 160 13.84 5.74 10.01
N ASN A 161 13.68 4.66 10.79
CA ASN A 161 14.80 3.83 11.25
C ASN A 161 15.35 2.87 10.19
N GLY A 162 14.57 2.55 9.14
CA GLY A 162 15.04 1.70 8.04
C GLY A 162 15.16 2.42 6.71
N GLN A 163 15.32 3.74 6.74
CA GLN A 163 15.70 4.49 5.55
C GLN A 163 17.00 3.92 4.98
N HIS A 164 17.03 3.72 3.66
CA HIS A 164 18.15 3.14 2.92
C HIS A 164 18.53 1.71 3.33
N LEU A 165 17.73 1.03 4.16
CA LEU A 165 17.96 -0.38 4.48
C LEU A 165 17.97 -1.19 3.19
N LYS A 166 19.04 -1.94 2.97
CA LYS A 166 19.19 -2.83 1.83
C LYS A 166 20.03 -4.01 2.26
N GLN A 167 19.40 -5.17 2.39
CA GLN A 167 20.11 -6.36 2.76
C GLN A 167 19.63 -7.55 1.97
N CYS A 168 20.58 -8.35 1.51
CA CYS A 168 20.33 -9.47 0.62
C CYS A 168 20.84 -10.76 1.26
N THR A 169 20.16 -11.85 0.94
CA THR A 169 20.62 -13.20 1.27
C THR A 169 20.38 -14.16 0.11
N SER A 170 21.00 -15.33 0.20
CA SER A 170 20.84 -16.44 -0.72
C SER A 170 19.91 -17.49 -0.13
N ARG A 171 19.36 -18.35 -1.01
CA ARG A 171 18.52 -19.49 -0.59
C ARG A 171 19.21 -20.43 0.38
N THR A 172 20.54 -20.53 0.30
CA THR A 172 21.38 -21.36 1.18
C THR A 172 21.49 -20.81 2.60
N ASN A 173 21.18 -19.53 2.82
CA ASN A 173 21.11 -18.90 4.13
C ASN A 173 19.84 -18.04 4.23
N PRO A 174 18.64 -18.64 4.31
CA PRO A 174 17.39 -17.91 4.10
C PRO A 174 17.02 -16.94 5.23
N SER A 175 17.75 -16.95 6.34
CA SER A 175 17.59 -16.01 7.45
C SER A 175 18.38 -14.74 7.17
N LEU A 176 17.68 -13.60 7.11
CA LEU A 176 18.26 -12.29 6.90
C LEU A 176 18.21 -11.50 8.21
N GLU A 177 19.37 -11.18 8.78
CA GLU A 177 19.46 -10.39 10.01
C GLU A 177 19.59 -8.91 9.70
N LEU A 178 18.53 -8.14 9.93
CA LEU A 178 18.48 -6.69 9.74
C LEU A 178 19.22 -5.95 10.85
N SER A 179 20.08 -5.03 10.45
CA SER A 179 20.92 -4.21 11.34
C SER A 179 20.82 -2.72 10.99
#